data_AF-A0AAU3E0R7-F1
#
_entry.id   AF-A0AAU3E0R7-F1
#
_cell.length_a   1.000
_cell.length_b   1.000
_cell.length_c   1.000
_cell.angle_alpha   90.00
_cell.angle_beta   90.00
_cell.angle_gamma   90.00
#
_symmetry.space_group_name_H-M   'P 1'
#
loop_
_entity.id
_entity.type
_entity.pdbx_description
1 polymer ?
#
loop_
_entity_poly.entity_id
_entity_poly.type
_entity_poly.pdbx_seq_one_letter_code
_entity_poly.pdbx_strand_id
1 'polypeptide(L)'
;MDEERPRYGYGDGGRPLGSPRDRDAEVVRRVLRQAGLRDFGERHLDGFAVEGANTSMDGPEPFAVSYCGTRNEVEAVARYRRVLERAGYQVEADPVDSNVLLVQRRPDQFVPPGRGLLPVAVACAVVATVALVASWAGSGAVRLAGGVGSGVLGVLAVFLAGLWYRRQARLE
;
A
#
# COMPACT_ATOMS: atom_id res chain seq x y z
N MET A 1 -32.56 3.94 15.56
CA MET A 1 -31.69 4.90 14.86
C MET A 1 -30.67 4.04 14.14
N ASP A 2 -30.84 3.80 12.85
CA ASP A 2 -29.83 3.09 12.08
C ASP A 2 -28.63 4.04 11.93
N GLU A 3 -27.52 3.71 12.58
CA GLU A 3 -26.26 4.42 12.35
C GLU A 3 -25.88 4.21 10.88
N GLU A 4 -26.06 5.26 10.09
CA GLU A 4 -25.73 5.26 8.67
C GLU A 4 -24.23 4.93 8.52
N ARG A 5 -23.93 3.77 7.93
CA ARG A 5 -22.56 3.32 7.75
C ARG A 5 -21.78 4.36 6.94
N PRO A 6 -20.54 4.72 7.33
CA PRO A 6 -19.76 5.70 6.58
C PRO A 6 -19.50 5.22 5.16
N ARG A 7 -19.60 6.13 4.18
CA ARG A 7 -19.46 5.83 2.74
C ARG A 7 -18.17 5.12 2.37
N TYR A 8 -17.07 5.38 3.09
CA TYR A 8 -15.76 4.75 2.85
C TYR A 8 -15.35 3.78 3.97
N GLY A 9 -16.31 3.35 4.79
CA GLY A 9 -16.07 2.41 5.89
C GLY A 9 -15.35 3.05 7.07
N TYR A 10 -14.52 2.27 7.74
CA TYR A 10 -13.79 2.69 8.93
C TYR A 10 -12.28 2.56 8.71
N GLY A 11 -11.53 3.54 9.22
CA GLY A 11 -10.08 3.49 9.31
C GLY A 11 -9.62 2.65 10.49
N ASP A 12 -8.31 2.58 10.68
CA ASP A 12 -7.74 1.94 11.87
C ASP A 12 -8.20 2.67 13.15
N GLY A 13 -8.41 1.92 14.23
CA GLY A 13 -9.03 2.44 15.45
C GLY A 13 -10.53 2.73 15.34
N GLY A 14 -11.20 2.32 14.27
CA GLY A 14 -12.65 2.45 14.12
C GLY A 14 -13.13 3.86 13.78
N ARG A 15 -12.24 4.75 13.31
CA ARG A 15 -12.62 6.10 12.89
C ARG A 15 -13.48 6.04 11.62
N PRO A 16 -14.69 6.63 11.60
CA PRO A 16 -15.53 6.63 10.40
C PRO A 16 -14.89 7.46 9.28
N LEU A 17 -14.90 6.93 8.06
CA LEU A 17 -14.39 7.60 6.85
C LEU A 17 -15.59 8.08 6.03
N GLY A 18 -16.10 9.26 6.36
CA GLY A 18 -17.30 9.83 5.73
C GLY A 18 -17.03 10.45 4.38
N SER A 19 -15.83 11.00 4.17
CA SER A 19 -15.45 11.74 2.97
C SER A 19 -14.32 11.09 2.17
N PRO A 20 -14.18 11.41 0.86
CA PRO A 20 -12.99 11.03 0.09
C PRO A 20 -11.69 11.47 0.76
N ARG A 21 -11.71 12.62 1.44
CA ARG A 21 -10.56 13.19 2.14
C ARG A 21 -10.16 12.34 3.36
N ASP A 22 -11.14 11.84 4.12
CA ASP A 22 -10.87 10.93 5.24
C ASP A 22 -10.22 9.64 4.75
N ARG A 23 -10.75 9.09 3.66
CA ARG A 23 -10.18 7.92 2.98
C ARG A 23 -8.74 8.19 2.54
N ASP A 24 -8.48 9.33 1.92
CA ASP A 24 -7.15 9.64 1.38
C ASP A 24 -6.13 9.94 2.50
N ALA A 25 -6.56 10.59 3.59
CA ALA A 25 -5.76 10.72 4.81
C ALA A 25 -5.41 9.34 5.38
N GLU A 26 -6.38 8.41 5.41
CA GLU A 26 -6.16 7.04 5.89
C GLU A 26 -5.17 6.26 5.02
N VAL A 27 -5.10 6.53 3.72
CA VAL A 27 -4.05 5.97 2.85
C VAL A 27 -2.67 6.45 3.28
N VAL A 28 -2.51 7.74 3.59
CA VAL A 28 -1.24 8.29 4.12
C VAL A 28 -0.88 7.63 5.45
N ARG A 29 -1.84 7.51 6.39
CA ARG A 29 -1.61 6.82 7.67
C ARG A 29 -1.16 5.38 7.45
N ARG A 30 -1.81 4.66 6.54
CA ARG A 30 -1.46 3.27 6.21
C ARG A 30 -0.03 3.14 5.68
N VAL A 31 0.43 4.06 4.83
CA VAL A 31 1.81 4.06 4.32
C VAL A 31 2.82 4.20 5.46
N LEU A 32 2.59 5.15 6.38
CA LEU A 32 3.47 5.36 7.53
C LEU A 32 3.46 4.16 8.48
N ARG A 33 2.29 3.58 8.77
CA ARG A 33 2.16 2.36 9.59
C ARG A 33 2.86 1.15 8.97
N GLN A 34 2.76 0.97 7.65
CA GLN A 34 3.47 -0.12 6.94
C GLN A 34 4.99 0.01 7.03
N ALA A 35 5.51 1.22 7.22
CA ALA A 35 6.93 1.47 7.48
C ALA A 35 7.33 1.31 8.97
N GLY A 36 6.40 0.85 9.83
CA GLY A 36 6.63 0.66 11.26
C GLY A 36 6.58 1.96 12.07
N LEU A 37 6.06 3.05 11.49
CA LEU A 37 5.84 4.30 12.19
C LEU A 37 4.49 4.24 12.93
N ARG A 38 4.42 4.83 14.12
CA ARG A 38 3.23 4.75 14.96
C ARG A 38 2.35 5.97 14.77
N ASP A 39 1.05 5.72 14.71
CA ASP A 39 0.01 6.75 14.69
C ASP A 39 -0.10 7.35 16.10
N PHE A 40 -0.33 8.66 16.16
CA PHE A 40 -0.64 9.35 17.40
C PHE A 40 -2.08 9.02 17.83
N GLY A 41 -2.26 8.70 19.11
CA GLY A 41 -3.58 8.41 19.64
C GLY A 41 -3.59 8.26 21.15
N GLU A 42 -4.75 7.94 21.72
CA GLU A 42 -4.96 7.93 23.18
C GLU A 42 -4.00 7.03 23.96
N ARG A 43 -3.50 5.96 23.32
CA ARG A 43 -2.56 5.00 23.95
C ARG A 43 -1.08 5.37 23.74
N HIS A 44 -0.79 6.22 22.76
CA HIS A 44 0.56 6.56 22.34
C HIS A 44 0.64 8.07 22.12
N LEU A 45 1.24 8.75 23.11
CA LEU A 45 1.44 10.20 23.10
C LEU A 45 2.58 10.62 22.16
N ASP A 46 3.24 9.67 21.50
CA ASP A 46 4.26 9.86 20.49
C ASP A 46 3.86 9.18 19.18
N GLY A 47 4.08 9.85 18.05
CA GLY A 47 3.68 9.32 16.75
C GLY A 47 3.50 10.40 15.70
N PHE A 48 2.95 10.02 14.56
CA PHE A 48 2.52 10.95 13.54
C PHE A 48 1.03 11.25 13.69
N ALA A 49 0.60 12.46 13.35
CA ALA A 49 -0.79 12.75 13.03
C ALA A 49 -0.91 13.11 11.55
N VAL A 50 -2.05 12.79 10.94
CA VAL A 50 -2.37 13.17 9.55
C VAL A 50 -3.68 13.92 9.55
N GLU A 51 -3.64 15.15 9.06
CA GLU A 51 -4.78 16.05 8.97
C GLU A 51 -4.88 16.65 7.57
N GLY A 52 -6.07 17.13 7.21
CA GLY A 52 -6.18 17.98 6.03
C GLY A 52 -5.48 19.31 6.31
N ALA A 53 -4.48 19.68 5.50
CA ALA A 53 -3.89 21.00 5.61
C ALA A 53 -4.91 22.00 5.06
N ASN A 54 -5.63 22.71 5.95
CA ASN A 54 -6.64 23.74 5.64
C ASN A 54 -6.02 24.99 4.99
N THR A 55 -5.03 24.83 4.12
CA THR A 55 -4.17 25.91 3.62
C THR A 55 -4.78 26.70 2.46
N SER A 56 -5.86 26.21 1.82
CA SER A 56 -6.57 26.92 0.74
C SER A 56 -7.93 26.31 0.45
N MET A 57 -8.98 27.13 0.30
CA MET A 57 -10.32 26.66 -0.12
C MET A 57 -10.43 26.34 -1.63
N ASP A 58 -9.41 26.63 -2.43
CA ASP A 58 -9.52 26.71 -3.90
C ASP A 58 -8.60 25.72 -4.67
N GLY A 59 -8.05 24.70 -4.02
CA GLY A 59 -7.20 23.69 -4.69
C GLY A 59 -7.26 22.30 -4.03
N PRO A 60 -6.66 21.26 -4.65
CA PRO A 60 -6.48 19.97 -3.99
C PRO A 60 -5.56 20.15 -2.79
N GLU A 61 -6.17 20.32 -1.61
CA GLU A 61 -5.44 20.64 -0.39
C GLU A 61 -4.46 19.52 -0.01
N PRO A 62 -3.21 19.87 0.36
CA PRO A 62 -2.28 18.89 0.91
C PRO A 62 -2.79 18.27 2.21
N PHE A 63 -2.18 17.15 2.60
CA PHE A 63 -2.29 16.62 3.95
C PHE A 63 -1.13 17.13 4.79
N ALA A 64 -1.41 17.59 5.99
CA ALA A 64 -0.40 17.90 7.00
C ALA A 64 -0.03 16.61 7.73
N VAL A 65 1.26 16.31 7.82
CA VAL A 65 1.80 15.23 8.66
C VAL A 65 2.72 15.84 9.69
N SER A 66 2.33 15.75 10.96
CA SER A 66 3.06 16.31 12.10
C SER A 66 3.59 15.20 12.99
N TYR A 67 4.68 15.47 13.72
CA TYR A 67 5.12 14.64 14.84
C TYR A 67 4.48 15.16 16.12
N CYS A 68 3.80 14.29 16.88
CA CYS A 68 3.07 14.69 18.09
C CYS A 68 3.83 14.39 19.39
N GLY A 69 5.05 13.88 19.32
CA GLY A 69 5.87 13.60 20.50
C GLY A 69 6.79 14.76 20.88
N THR A 70 7.53 14.59 21.98
CA THR A 70 8.39 15.65 22.55
C THR A 70 9.89 15.40 22.36
N ARG A 71 10.29 14.27 21.76
CA ARG A 71 11.69 13.86 21.63
C ARG A 71 12.02 13.52 20.18
N ASN A 72 13.24 13.84 19.75
CA ASN A 72 13.78 13.47 18.44
C ASN A 72 12.89 13.90 17.25
N GLU A 73 12.20 15.03 17.38
CA GLU A 73 11.26 15.55 16.38
C GLU A 73 11.88 15.66 14.99
N VAL A 74 13.05 16.30 14.89
CA VAL A 74 13.77 16.48 13.62
C VAL A 74 14.07 15.14 12.94
N GLU A 75 14.49 14.13 13.71
CA GLU A 75 14.78 12.79 13.19
C GLU A 75 13.50 12.06 12.77
N ALA A 76 12.43 12.18 13.57
CA ALA A 76 11.12 11.59 13.29
C ALA A 76 10.53 12.16 12.00
N VAL A 77 10.51 13.49 11.86
CA VAL A 77 10.03 14.19 10.66
C VAL A 77 10.85 13.82 9.42
N ALA A 78 12.19 13.76 9.54
CA ALA A 78 13.04 13.30 8.45
C ALA A 78 12.78 11.83 8.06
N ARG A 79 12.39 10.98 9.01
CA ARG A 79 11.98 9.60 8.74
C ARG A 79 10.64 9.54 8.01
N TYR A 80 9.67 10.38 8.40
CA TYR A 80 8.36 10.46 7.77
C TYR A 80 8.49 10.89 6.30
N ARG A 81 9.26 11.96 6.05
CA ARG A 81 9.57 12.43 4.70
C ARG A 81 10.10 11.30 3.82
N ARG A 82 11.14 10.59 4.26
CA ARG A 82 11.76 9.49 3.48
C ARG A 82 10.76 8.38 3.14
N VAL A 83 9.86 8.04 4.06
CA VAL A 83 8.85 6.99 3.83
C VAL A 83 7.84 7.45 2.78
N LEU A 84 7.35 8.68 2.89
CA LEU A 84 6.37 9.24 1.98
C LEU A 84 6.95 9.47 0.57
N GLU A 85 8.16 9.99 0.47
CA GLU A 85 8.86 10.14 -0.83
C GLU A 85 9.06 8.79 -1.52
N ARG A 86 9.46 7.74 -0.78
CA ARG A 86 9.58 6.37 -1.33
C ARG A 86 8.25 5.79 -1.78
N ALA A 87 7.16 6.22 -1.16
CA ALA A 87 5.80 5.85 -1.56
C ALA A 87 5.25 6.71 -2.71
N GLY A 88 6.05 7.62 -3.27
CA GLY A 88 5.70 8.44 -4.44
C GLY A 88 4.96 9.74 -4.11
N TYR A 89 4.91 10.13 -2.84
CA TYR A 89 4.32 11.42 -2.46
C TYR A 89 5.29 12.57 -2.76
N GLN A 90 4.74 13.72 -3.12
CA GLN A 90 5.44 15.00 -3.03
C GLN A 90 5.35 15.49 -1.58
N VAL A 91 6.49 15.77 -0.98
CA VAL A 91 6.60 16.14 0.42
C VAL A 91 7.38 17.45 0.52
N GLU A 92 6.77 18.46 1.11
CA GLU A 92 7.37 19.76 1.36
C GLU A 92 7.32 20.05 2.86
N ALA A 93 8.25 20.86 3.37
CA ALA A 93 8.11 21.37 4.73
C ALA A 93 7.05 22.47 4.72
N ASP A 94 6.23 22.54 5.76
CA ASP A 94 5.35 23.68 5.96
C ASP A 94 6.20 24.94 6.19
N PRO A 95 5.90 26.06 5.51
CA PRO A 95 6.70 27.29 5.64
C PRO A 95 6.54 27.98 7.01
N VAL A 96 5.47 27.68 7.75
CA VAL A 96 5.19 28.22 9.08
C VAL A 96 5.80 27.32 10.15
N ASP A 97 5.73 26.00 9.95
CA ASP A 97 6.25 25.01 10.90
C ASP A 97 7.11 23.95 10.18
N SER A 98 8.43 24.07 10.31
CA SER A 98 9.36 23.12 9.67
C SER A 98 9.21 21.67 10.14
N ASN A 99 8.49 21.43 11.24
CA ASN A 99 8.22 20.10 11.77
C ASN A 99 6.92 19.48 11.21
N VAL A 100 6.15 20.26 10.44
CA VAL A 100 4.99 19.79 9.69
C VAL A 100 5.40 19.55 8.25
N LEU A 101 4.97 18.40 7.71
CA LEU A 101 5.14 18.06 6.31
C LEU A 101 3.84 18.25 5.56
N LEU A 102 3.88 18.99 4.45
CA LEU A 102 2.80 19.09 3.49
C LEU A 102 2.96 17.98 2.45
N VAL A 103 1.94 17.14 2.34
CA VAL A 103 1.99 15.89 1.58
C VAL A 103 0.93 15.91 0.52
N GLN A 104 1.35 15.80 -0.73
CA GLN A 104 0.46 15.70 -1.88
C GLN A 104 0.73 14.41 -2.64
N ARG A 105 -0.35 13.80 -3.14
CA ARG A 105 -0.23 12.68 -4.05
C ARG A 105 0.19 13.21 -5.41
N ARG A 106 1.31 12.71 -5.95
CA ARG A 106 1.72 13.02 -7.31
C ARG A 106 0.64 12.55 -8.31
N PRO A 107 0.03 13.46 -9.10
CA PRO A 107 -1.08 13.12 -9.99
C PRO A 107 -0.66 12.13 -11.10
N ASP A 108 0.61 12.12 -11.44
CA ASP A 108 1.26 11.27 -12.46
C ASP A 108 1.64 9.86 -11.95
N GLN A 109 1.57 9.60 -10.63
CA GLN A 109 1.95 8.31 -10.03
C GLN A 109 0.76 7.53 -9.43
N PHE A 110 -0.45 7.66 -9.98
CA PHE A 110 -1.50 6.68 -9.72
C PHE A 110 -1.17 5.34 -10.40
N VAL A 111 -0.22 4.60 -9.83
CA VAL A 111 -0.08 3.17 -10.08
C VAL A 111 -0.94 2.47 -9.03
N PRO A 112 -2.12 1.93 -9.38
CA PRO A 112 -2.89 1.16 -8.42
C PRO A 112 -2.03 0.01 -7.90
N PRO A 113 -1.92 -0.18 -6.57
CA PRO A 113 -1.15 -1.26 -5.97
C PRO A 113 -1.86 -2.57 -6.32
N GLY A 114 -1.47 -3.18 -7.44
CA GLY A 114 -2.14 -4.36 -7.98
C GLY A 114 -1.83 -4.68 -9.44
N ARG A 115 -1.31 -3.74 -10.23
CA ARG A 115 -1.03 -3.99 -11.66
C ARG A 115 0.39 -4.43 -12.00
N GLY A 116 1.35 -4.39 -11.08
CA GLY A 116 2.72 -4.84 -11.33
C GLY A 116 2.89 -6.36 -11.44
N LEU A 117 1.99 -7.14 -10.82
CA LEU A 117 2.07 -8.60 -10.80
C LEU A 117 1.23 -9.28 -11.88
N LEU A 118 0.24 -8.60 -12.45
CA LEU A 118 -0.55 -9.12 -13.57
C LEU A 118 0.28 -9.44 -14.82
N PRO A 119 1.16 -8.55 -15.32
CA PRO A 119 1.97 -8.86 -16.50
C PRO A 119 2.98 -9.99 -16.21
N VAL A 120 3.52 -10.06 -14.99
CA VAL A 120 4.44 -11.13 -14.57
C VAL A 120 3.70 -12.47 -14.45
N ALA A 121 2.51 -12.47 -13.83
CA ALA A 121 1.68 -13.67 -13.71
C ALA A 121 1.20 -14.17 -15.08
N VAL A 122 0.82 -13.26 -15.98
CA VAL A 122 0.46 -13.60 -17.37
C VAL A 122 1.65 -14.15 -18.12
N ALA A 123 2.84 -13.54 -18.01
CA ALA A 123 4.06 -14.06 -18.61
C ALA A 123 4.41 -15.47 -18.08
N CYS A 124 4.33 -15.68 -16.76
CA CYS A 124 4.54 -17.00 -16.15
C CYS A 124 3.50 -18.03 -16.62
N ALA A 125 2.22 -17.65 -16.71
CA ALA A 125 1.17 -18.54 -17.20
C ALA A 125 1.36 -18.92 -18.68
N VAL A 126 1.77 -17.97 -19.53
CA VAL A 126 2.09 -18.23 -20.94
C VAL A 126 3.28 -19.18 -21.05
N VAL A 127 4.37 -18.93 -20.31
CA VAL A 127 5.55 -19.81 -20.31
C VAL A 127 5.19 -21.23 -19.83
N ALA A 128 4.39 -21.36 -18.77
CA ALA A 128 3.92 -22.66 -18.28
C ALA A 128 3.05 -23.40 -19.31
N THR A 129 2.18 -22.67 -20.02
CA THR A 129 1.31 -23.24 -21.06
C THR A 129 2.12 -23.71 -22.27
N VAL A 130 3.11 -22.93 -22.71
CA VAL A 130 4.02 -23.31 -23.80
C VAL A 130 4.84 -24.54 -23.43
N ALA A 131 5.39 -24.58 -22.21
CA ALA A 131 6.14 -25.73 -21.72
C ALA A 131 5.27 -27.00 -21.63
N LEU A 132 4.01 -26.85 -21.19
CA LEU A 132 3.05 -27.94 -21.15
C LEU A 132 2.78 -28.48 -22.56
N VAL A 133 2.41 -27.63 -23.52
CA VAL A 133 2.15 -28.06 -24.92
C VAL A 133 3.38 -28.72 -25.56
N ALA A 134 4.58 -28.17 -25.34
CA ALA A 134 5.82 -28.76 -25.83
C ALA A 134 6.08 -30.17 -25.26
N SER A 135 5.65 -30.43 -24.01
CA SER A 135 5.79 -31.77 -23.39
C SER A 135 4.90 -32.84 -24.03
N TRP A 136 3.78 -32.46 -24.68
CA TRP A 136 2.89 -33.38 -25.39
C TRP A 136 3.42 -33.75 -26.79
N ALA A 137 4.20 -32.87 -27.43
CA ALA A 137 4.71 -33.05 -28.79
C ALA A 137 6.09 -33.74 -28.88
N GLY A 138 6.81 -33.89 -27.76
CA GLY A 138 8.15 -34.48 -27.73
C GLY A 138 8.17 -36.02 -27.65
N SER A 139 8.94 -36.68 -28.53
CA SER A 139 9.22 -38.11 -28.47
C SER A 139 10.51 -38.42 -27.67
N GLY A 140 10.47 -39.52 -26.90
CA GLY A 140 11.66 -40.17 -26.33
C GLY A 140 12.19 -39.59 -25.01
N ALA A 141 13.05 -38.57 -25.07
CA ALA A 141 13.84 -38.11 -23.92
C ALA A 141 13.24 -36.90 -23.16
N VAL A 142 12.32 -36.16 -23.78
CA VAL A 142 11.75 -34.91 -23.24
C VAL A 142 10.64 -35.16 -22.20
N ARG A 143 10.03 -36.35 -22.20
CA ARG A 143 8.91 -36.70 -21.29
C ARG A 143 9.31 -36.86 -19.82
N LEU A 144 10.55 -37.28 -19.53
CA LEU A 144 10.98 -37.51 -18.13
C LEU A 144 11.49 -36.24 -17.45
N ALA A 145 12.15 -35.33 -18.17
CA ALA A 145 12.60 -34.05 -17.62
C ALA A 145 11.46 -33.01 -17.50
N GLY A 146 10.48 -33.03 -18.42
CA GLY A 146 9.34 -32.10 -18.41
C GLY A 146 8.31 -32.37 -17.30
N GLY A 147 8.15 -33.63 -16.87
CA GLY A 147 7.15 -34.01 -15.87
C GLY A 147 7.44 -33.47 -14.47
N VAL A 148 8.71 -33.49 -14.05
CA VAL A 148 9.12 -32.99 -12.72
C VAL A 148 9.04 -31.47 -12.66
N GLY A 149 9.44 -30.78 -13.72
CA GLY A 149 9.36 -29.30 -13.80
C GLY A 149 7.92 -28.79 -13.77
N SER A 150 6.99 -29.50 -14.42
CA SER A 150 5.56 -29.13 -14.43
C SER A 150 4.91 -29.29 -13.05
N GLY A 151 5.24 -30.36 -12.31
CA GLY A 151 4.73 -30.59 -10.97
C GLY A 151 5.16 -29.52 -9.97
N VAL A 152 6.44 -29.12 -10.00
CA VAL A 152 6.97 -28.09 -9.09
C VAL A 152 6.34 -26.72 -9.38
N LEU A 153 6.19 -26.36 -10.65
CA LEU A 153 5.54 -25.10 -11.03
C LEU A 153 4.04 -25.07 -10.67
N GLY A 154 3.33 -26.18 -10.82
CA GLY A 154 1.94 -26.31 -10.42
C GLY A 154 1.75 -26.14 -8.90
N VAL A 155 2.59 -26.80 -8.10
CA VAL A 155 2.56 -26.68 -6.64
C VAL A 155 2.88 -25.24 -6.20
N LEU A 156 3.88 -24.61 -6.84
CA LEU A 156 4.26 -23.23 -6.53
C LEU A 156 3.11 -22.25 -6.87
N ALA A 157 2.42 -22.44 -8.00
CA ALA A 157 1.29 -21.62 -8.39
C ALA A 157 0.11 -21.74 -7.40
N VAL A 158 -0.24 -22.96 -6.99
CA VAL A 158 -1.30 -23.20 -5.98
C VAL A 158 -0.91 -22.58 -4.64
N PHE A 159 0.35 -22.71 -4.22
CA PHE A 159 0.84 -22.14 -2.96
C PHE A 159 0.78 -20.61 -2.96
N LEU A 160 1.20 -19.98 -4.07
CA LEU A 160 1.12 -18.53 -4.24
C LEU A 160 -0.32 -18.03 -4.30
N ALA A 161 -1.22 -18.75 -4.97
CA ALA A 161 -2.65 -18.45 -4.98
C ALA A 161 -3.27 -18.55 -3.57
N GLY A 162 -2.90 -19.57 -2.80
CA GLY A 162 -3.34 -19.74 -1.42
C GLY A 162 -2.83 -18.64 -0.48
N LEU A 163 -1.58 -18.21 -0.63
CA LEU A 163 -1.01 -17.08 0.10
C LEU A 163 -1.72 -15.76 -0.24
N TRP A 164 -2.03 -15.56 -1.52
CA TRP A 164 -2.79 -14.40 -1.98
C TRP A 164 -4.21 -14.37 -1.40
N TYR A 165 -4.93 -15.49 -1.45
CA TYR A 165 -6.28 -15.61 -0.90
C TYR A 165 -6.29 -15.37 0.62
N ARG A 166 -5.33 -15.94 1.36
CA ARG A 166 -5.19 -15.68 2.81
C ARG A 166 -4.88 -14.22 3.13
N ARG A 167 -4.19 -13.51 2.23
CA ARG A 167 -3.91 -12.08 2.41
C ARG A 167 -5.15 -11.23 2.16
N GLN A 168 -5.97 -11.57 1.17
CA GLN A 168 -7.25 -10.90 0.94
C GLN A 168 -8.25 -11.13 2.07
N ALA A 169 -8.36 -12.36 2.58
CA ALA A 169 -9.27 -12.69 3.68
C ALA A 169 -8.89 -12.04 5.04
N ARG A 170 -7.71 -11.39 5.14
CA ARG A 170 -7.32 -10.57 6.30
C ARG A 170 -7.56 -9.08 6.09
N LEU A 171 -8.04 -8.69 4.91
CA LEU A 171 -8.34 -7.31 4.53
C LEU A 171 -9.85 -7.04 4.45
N GLU A 172 -10.68 -8.08 4.58
CA GLU A 172 -12.13 -8.03 4.82
C GLU A 172 -12.42 -8.15 6.32
#